data_AF-A0A2V7FPM3-F1
#
_entry.id   AF-A0A2V7FPM3-F1
#
_cell.length_a   1.000
_cell.length_b   1.000
_cell.length_c   1.000
_cell.angle_alpha   90.00
_cell.angle_beta   90.00
_cell.angle_gamma   90.00
#
_symmetry.space_group_name_H-M   'P 1'
#
loop_
_entity.id
_entity.type
_entity.pdbx_description
1 polymer ?
#
loop_
_entity_poly.entity_id
_entity_poly.type
_entity_poly.pdbx_seq_one_letter_code
_entity_poly.pdbx_strand_id
1 'polypeptide(L)'
;DQDDVILVPLSTAKKKVLGVSQANARSVGSISIKVRAGEDMTDAEAQIRELLRQRHRLQPYQDDDFWLRNLSEVLQTQEESSKVMTYLLAAIASVSLLVGGIGIMNIMLVSVTERTREIGLRMAVGARARDILTQFLVEAVTLSLIGGVIGILLGVGGSNAISALAEWRTVLAPSAIVLAFGFSAAIGIFFGFYPARKASRLDPIEALRYE
;
A
#
# COMPACT_ATOMS: atom_id res chain seq x y z
N ASP A 1 -14.42 -18.50 -12.69
CA ASP A 1 -15.81 -18.48 -13.15
C ASP A 1 -16.62 -19.51 -12.38
N GLN A 2 -17.58 -19.06 -11.57
CA GLN A 2 -18.52 -19.93 -10.83
C GLN A 2 -19.97 -19.73 -11.31
N ASP A 3 -20.15 -19.00 -12.41
CA ASP A 3 -21.47 -18.53 -12.82
C ASP A 3 -22.35 -19.64 -13.40
N ASP A 4 -21.74 -20.77 -13.81
CA ASP A 4 -22.42 -21.99 -14.28
C ASP A 4 -22.29 -23.19 -13.31
N VAL A 5 -22.27 -22.94 -11.99
CA VAL A 5 -22.16 -24.02 -10.99
C VAL A 5 -23.54 -24.43 -10.46
N ILE A 6 -23.96 -25.66 -10.76
CA ILE A 6 -25.17 -26.27 -10.19
C ILE A 6 -24.78 -27.12 -8.97
N LEU A 7 -25.30 -26.75 -7.80
CA LEU A 7 -25.10 -27.50 -6.56
C LEU A 7 -26.23 -28.51 -6.36
N VAL A 8 -25.88 -29.79 -6.26
CA VAL A 8 -26.83 -30.89 -6.04
C VAL A 8 -26.36 -31.74 -4.85
N PRO A 9 -27.27 -32.22 -3.98
CA PRO A 9 -26.90 -33.14 -2.91
C PRO A 9 -26.15 -34.36 -3.45
N LEU A 10 -25.05 -34.74 -2.79
CA LEU A 10 -24.16 -35.84 -3.22
C LEU A 10 -24.93 -37.15 -3.44
N SER A 11 -25.90 -37.45 -2.58
CA SER A 11 -26.75 -38.63 -2.70
C SER A 11 -27.58 -38.65 -3.99
N THR A 12 -28.06 -37.48 -4.42
CA THR A 12 -28.86 -37.32 -5.64
C THR A 12 -27.96 -37.38 -6.87
N ALA A 13 -26.82 -36.71 -6.83
CA ALA A 13 -25.82 -36.73 -7.91
C ALA A 13 -25.36 -38.16 -8.21
N LYS A 14 -25.03 -38.95 -7.17
CA LYS A 14 -24.59 -40.34 -7.33
C LYS A 14 -25.69 -41.28 -7.86
N LYS A 15 -26.93 -41.16 -7.35
CA LYS A 15 -28.01 -42.10 -7.69
C LYS A 15 -28.69 -41.80 -9.03
N LYS A 16 -28.81 -40.52 -9.41
CA LYS A 16 -29.69 -40.09 -10.51
C LYS A 16 -28.99 -39.38 -11.66
N VAL A 17 -27.76 -38.88 -11.47
CA VAL A 17 -27.11 -38.01 -12.47
C VAL A 17 -25.83 -38.62 -13.02
N LEU A 18 -24.87 -38.95 -12.16
CA LEU A 18 -23.53 -39.41 -12.56
C LEU A 18 -23.43 -40.93 -12.75
N GLY A 19 -24.41 -41.68 -12.24
CA GLY A 19 -24.32 -43.14 -12.11
C GLY A 19 -23.29 -43.56 -11.04
N VAL A 20 -23.48 -44.75 -10.49
CA VAL A 20 -22.52 -45.32 -9.52
C VAL A 20 -21.50 -46.13 -10.31
N SER A 21 -20.23 -45.71 -10.32
CA SER A 21 -19.16 -46.56 -10.88
C SER A 21 -19.13 -47.88 -10.10
N GLN A 22 -19.35 -49.01 -10.79
CA GLN A 22 -19.47 -50.33 -10.17
C GLN A 22 -18.21 -50.76 -9.40
N ALA A 23 -17.05 -50.15 -9.68
CA ALA A 23 -15.78 -50.47 -9.04
C ALA A 23 -15.63 -49.86 -7.63
N ASN A 24 -16.29 -48.73 -7.31
CA ASN A 24 -16.15 -48.13 -5.98
C ASN A 24 -17.27 -47.12 -5.65
N ALA A 25 -18.41 -47.62 -5.15
CA ALA A 25 -19.60 -46.80 -4.85
C ALA A 25 -19.35 -45.69 -3.79
N ARG A 26 -18.29 -45.82 -2.98
CA ARG A 26 -17.96 -44.91 -1.88
C ARG A 26 -16.95 -43.81 -2.26
N SER A 27 -16.34 -43.82 -3.45
CA SER A 27 -15.37 -42.80 -3.83
C SER A 27 -16.00 -41.40 -3.92
N VAL A 28 -15.19 -40.38 -3.62
CA VAL A 28 -15.53 -38.96 -3.74
C VAL A 28 -14.35 -38.25 -4.41
N GLY A 29 -14.62 -37.25 -5.25
CA GLY A 29 -13.56 -36.55 -6.00
C GLY A 29 -12.74 -35.58 -5.13
N SER A 30 -13.39 -34.93 -4.17
CA SER A 30 -12.73 -34.05 -3.20
C SER A 30 -13.54 -33.96 -1.91
N ILE A 31 -12.87 -33.68 -0.80
CA ILE A 31 -13.47 -33.42 0.50
C ILE A 31 -12.94 -32.08 0.98
N SER A 32 -13.82 -31.10 1.13
CA SER A 32 -13.47 -29.80 1.72
C SER A 32 -13.68 -29.87 3.23
N ILE A 33 -12.62 -29.60 3.99
CA ILE A 33 -12.64 -29.62 5.46
C ILE A 33 -12.37 -28.20 5.95
N LYS A 34 -13.21 -27.70 6.86
CA LYS A 34 -13.00 -26.41 7.52
C LYS A 34 -12.53 -26.66 8.96
N VAL A 35 -11.30 -26.27 9.25
CA VAL A 35 -10.73 -26.32 10.59
C VAL A 35 -11.34 -25.22 11.45
N ARG A 36 -11.48 -25.46 12.76
CA ARG A 36 -12.00 -24.49 13.71
C ARG A 36 -11.06 -23.29 13.81
N ALA A 37 -11.61 -22.09 13.97
CA ALA A 37 -10.81 -20.88 14.13
C ALA A 37 -9.90 -20.98 15.37
N GLY A 38 -8.62 -20.65 15.20
CA GLY A 38 -7.61 -20.65 16.27
C GLY A 38 -6.82 -21.94 16.45
N GLU A 39 -7.11 -23.00 15.68
CA GLU A 39 -6.29 -24.21 15.68
C GLU A 39 -5.20 -24.17 14.59
N ASP A 40 -4.08 -24.87 14.85
CA ASP A 40 -2.96 -24.94 13.91
C ASP A 40 -3.34 -25.80 12.69
N MET A 41 -3.24 -25.19 11.51
CA MET A 41 -3.57 -25.85 10.25
C MET A 41 -2.58 -26.98 9.92
N THR A 42 -1.33 -26.87 10.36
CA THR A 42 -0.27 -27.87 10.16
C THR A 42 -0.56 -29.13 10.97
N ASP A 43 -0.97 -28.95 12.22
CA ASP A 43 -1.34 -30.06 13.10
C ASP A 43 -2.62 -30.74 12.60
N ALA A 44 -3.61 -29.96 12.18
CA ALA A 44 -4.83 -30.49 11.57
C ALA A 44 -4.51 -31.28 10.29
N GLU A 45 -3.60 -30.79 9.45
CA GLU A 45 -3.15 -31.48 8.23
C GLU A 45 -2.51 -32.83 8.56
N ALA A 46 -1.60 -32.86 9.54
CA ALA A 46 -0.93 -34.09 9.98
C ALA A 46 -1.93 -35.12 10.52
N GLN A 47 -2.89 -34.68 11.35
CA GLN A 47 -3.93 -35.56 11.91
C GLN A 47 -4.87 -36.09 10.83
N ILE A 48 -5.26 -35.27 9.85
CA ILE A 48 -6.10 -35.70 8.73
C ILE A 48 -5.35 -36.71 7.86
N ARG A 49 -4.06 -36.48 7.57
CA ARG A 49 -3.22 -37.39 6.80
C ARG A 49 -3.13 -38.75 7.48
N GLU A 50 -2.84 -38.77 8.79
CA GLU A 50 -2.77 -40.01 9.56
C GLU A 50 -4.12 -40.75 9.58
N LEU A 51 -5.22 -40.03 9.81
CA LEU A 51 -6.56 -40.62 9.80
C LEU A 51 -6.90 -41.24 8.43
N LEU A 52 -6.53 -40.59 7.33
CA LEU A 52 -6.75 -41.11 5.98
C LEU A 52 -5.87 -42.33 5.69
N ARG A 53 -4.58 -42.31 6.05
CA ARG A 53 -3.70 -43.49 5.92
C ARG A 53 -4.25 -44.69 6.68
N GLN A 54 -4.74 -44.48 7.91
CA GLN A 54 -5.39 -45.53 8.70
C GLN A 54 -6.67 -46.06 8.03
N ARG A 55 -7.53 -45.19 7.51
CA ARG A 55 -8.78 -45.59 6.83
C ARG A 55 -8.55 -46.29 5.49
N HIS A 56 -7.52 -45.88 4.76
CA HIS A 56 -7.10 -46.47 3.50
C HIS A 56 -6.23 -47.72 3.70
N ARG A 57 -5.85 -48.01 4.95
CA ARG A 57 -5.01 -49.16 5.36
C ARG A 57 -3.65 -49.16 4.65
N LEU A 58 -3.07 -47.98 4.47
CA LEU A 58 -1.78 -47.80 3.83
C LEU A 58 -0.65 -48.27 4.77
N GLN A 59 0.31 -49.01 4.24
CA GLN A 59 1.49 -49.42 5.01
C GLN A 59 2.43 -48.24 5.27
N PRO A 60 3.33 -48.30 6.28
CA PRO A 60 4.24 -47.20 6.61
C PRO A 60 5.13 -46.73 5.43
N TYR A 61 5.52 -47.67 4.57
CA TYR A 61 6.38 -47.40 3.40
C TYR A 61 5.61 -47.23 2.09
N GLN A 62 4.28 -47.23 2.15
CA GLN A 62 3.43 -47.02 0.99
C GLN A 62 3.16 -45.52 0.81
N ASP A 63 3.23 -45.07 -0.44
CA ASP A 63 2.88 -43.69 -0.82
C ASP A 63 1.40 -43.41 -0.59
N ASP A 64 1.07 -42.14 -0.31
CA ASP A 64 -0.32 -41.70 -0.15
C ASP A 64 -1.07 -41.81 -1.49
N ASP A 65 -2.27 -42.39 -1.46
CA ASP A 65 -3.19 -42.44 -2.61
C ASP A 65 -4.12 -41.21 -2.68
N PHE A 66 -3.91 -40.24 -1.79
CA PHE A 66 -4.61 -38.98 -1.70
C PHE A 66 -3.62 -37.82 -1.66
N TRP A 67 -4.12 -36.63 -1.97
CA TRP A 67 -3.38 -35.39 -1.90
C TRP A 67 -4.14 -34.43 -1.00
N LEU A 68 -3.41 -33.76 -0.10
CA LEU A 68 -3.97 -32.80 0.83
C LEU A 68 -3.50 -31.41 0.38
N ARG A 69 -4.45 -30.50 0.14
CA ARG A 69 -4.15 -29.13 -0.30
C ARG A 69 -4.54 -28.15 0.79
N ASN A 70 -3.55 -27.54 1.41
CA ASN A 70 -3.74 -26.48 2.38
C ASN A 70 -4.02 -25.15 1.65
N LEU A 71 -5.28 -24.71 1.66
CA LEU A 71 -5.65 -23.43 1.06
C LEU A 71 -5.07 -22.23 1.83
N SER A 72 -4.79 -22.38 3.13
CA SER A 72 -4.23 -21.32 3.97
C SER A 72 -2.80 -20.96 3.57
N GLU A 73 -1.98 -21.96 3.21
CA GLU A 73 -0.60 -21.75 2.74
C GLU A 73 -0.56 -20.97 1.42
N VAL A 74 -1.47 -21.29 0.49
CA VAL A 74 -1.61 -20.56 -0.79
C VAL A 74 -2.03 -19.11 -0.55
N LEU A 75 -2.99 -18.88 0.36
CA LEU A 75 -3.43 -17.53 0.72
C LEU A 75 -2.31 -16.74 1.40
N GLN A 76 -1.57 -17.38 2.33
CA GLN A 76 -0.45 -16.76 3.03
C GLN A 76 0.67 -16.37 2.07
N THR A 77 1.04 -17.25 1.14
CA THR A 77 2.08 -16.98 0.12
C THR A 77 1.69 -15.78 -0.76
N GLN A 78 0.41 -15.68 -1.16
CA GLN A 78 -0.09 -14.54 -1.91
C GLN A 78 -0.07 -13.25 -1.08
N GLU A 79 -0.47 -13.32 0.20
CA GLU A 79 -0.47 -12.18 1.10
C GLU A 79 0.96 -11.67 1.36
N GLU A 80 1.92 -12.57 1.57
CA GLU A 80 3.34 -12.25 1.72
C GLU A 80 3.90 -11.60 0.44
N SER A 81 3.63 -12.16 -0.73
CA SER A 81 4.04 -11.57 -2.01
C SER A 81 3.44 -10.17 -2.20
N SER A 82 2.18 -9.98 -1.85
CA SER A 82 1.50 -8.68 -1.90
C SER A 82 2.12 -7.67 -0.92
N LYS A 83 2.47 -8.10 0.29
CA LYS A 83 3.18 -7.27 1.28
C LYS A 83 4.56 -6.85 0.77
N VAL A 84 5.33 -7.76 0.19
CA VAL A 84 6.65 -7.44 -0.38
C VAL A 84 6.52 -6.41 -1.50
N MET A 85 5.56 -6.59 -2.42
CA MET A 85 5.29 -5.60 -3.47
C MET A 85 4.88 -4.24 -2.89
N THR A 86 4.05 -4.24 -1.85
CA THR A 86 3.61 -3.02 -1.15
C THR A 86 4.80 -2.28 -0.54
N TYR A 87 5.71 -2.99 0.14
CA TYR A 87 6.91 -2.39 0.70
C TYR A 87 7.85 -1.84 -0.37
N LEU A 88 8.01 -2.55 -1.49
CA LEU A 88 8.81 -2.09 -2.61
C LEU A 88 8.25 -0.77 -3.19
N LEU A 89 6.95 -0.72 -3.45
CA LEU A 89 6.28 0.48 -3.94
C LEU A 89 6.36 1.63 -2.93
N ALA A 90 6.18 1.33 -1.64
CA ALA A 90 6.32 2.32 -0.57
C ALA A 90 7.75 2.88 -0.50
N ALA A 91 8.77 2.05 -0.69
CA ALA A 91 10.17 2.49 -0.71
C ALA A 91 10.44 3.40 -1.90
N ILE A 92 9.99 3.04 -3.11
CA ILE A 92 10.13 3.87 -4.31
C ILE A 92 9.42 5.22 -4.10
N ALA A 93 8.17 5.19 -3.63
CA ALA A 93 7.40 6.40 -3.35
C ALA A 93 8.10 7.31 -2.31
N SER A 94 8.68 6.72 -1.26
CA SER A 94 9.44 7.44 -0.23
C SER A 94 10.68 8.12 -0.80
N VAL A 95 11.43 7.44 -1.67
CA VAL A 95 12.60 8.02 -2.36
C VAL A 95 12.17 9.15 -3.29
N SER A 96 11.13 8.95 -4.11
CA SER A 96 10.59 9.99 -5.00
C SER A 96 10.16 11.23 -4.22
N LEU A 97 9.57 11.03 -3.05
CA LEU A 97 9.14 12.10 -2.18
C LEU A 97 10.32 12.85 -1.55
N LEU A 98 11.37 12.16 -1.13
CA LEU A 98 12.61 12.79 -0.66
C LEU A 98 13.24 13.66 -1.75
N VAL A 99 13.35 13.14 -2.98
CA VAL A 99 13.88 13.89 -4.13
C VAL A 99 13.01 15.11 -4.42
N GLY A 100 11.68 14.96 -4.39
CA GLY A 100 10.74 16.07 -4.53
C GLY A 100 10.89 17.13 -3.42
N GLY A 101 11.06 16.70 -2.17
CA GLY A 101 11.30 17.56 -1.03
C GLY A 101 12.60 18.36 -1.14
N ILE A 102 13.69 17.72 -1.59
CA ILE A 102 14.95 18.41 -1.91
C ILE A 102 14.74 19.47 -2.99
N GLY A 103 13.90 19.18 -4.00
CA GLY A 103 13.49 20.15 -5.02
C GLY A 103 12.82 21.39 -4.43
N ILE A 104 11.85 21.20 -3.52
CA ILE A 104 11.18 22.30 -2.80
C ILE A 104 12.22 23.13 -2.04
N MET A 105 13.11 22.47 -1.30
CA MET A 105 14.16 23.14 -0.53
C MET A 105 15.06 24.01 -1.44
N ASN A 106 15.49 23.49 -2.59
CA ASN A 106 16.36 24.21 -3.51
C ASN A 106 15.66 25.43 -4.14
N ILE A 107 14.42 25.26 -4.60
CA ILE A 107 13.63 26.38 -5.15
C ILE A 107 13.46 27.47 -4.09
N MET A 108 13.15 27.08 -2.85
CA MET A 108 13.01 28.02 -1.74
C MET A 108 14.33 28.71 -1.39
N LEU A 109 15.47 28.00 -1.39
CA LEU A 109 16.78 28.63 -1.17
C LEU A 109 17.09 29.68 -2.23
N VAL A 110 16.85 29.37 -3.51
CA VAL A 110 17.05 30.31 -4.62
C VAL A 110 16.11 31.50 -4.49
N SER A 111 14.83 31.27 -4.21
CA SER A 111 13.84 32.35 -4.02
C SER A 111 14.20 33.28 -2.87
N VAL A 112 14.70 32.74 -1.74
CA VAL A 112 15.19 33.55 -0.62
C VAL A 112 16.38 34.41 -1.04
N THR A 113 17.32 33.85 -1.81
CA THR A 113 18.48 34.62 -2.28
C THR A 113 18.09 35.73 -3.26
N GLU A 114 17.15 35.48 -4.18
CA GLU A 114 16.64 36.50 -5.11
C GLU A 114 15.86 37.61 -4.39
N ARG A 115 15.10 37.26 -3.34
CA ARG A 115 14.31 38.20 -2.54
C ARG A 115 15.05 38.77 -1.33
N THR A 116 16.38 38.60 -1.22
CA THR A 116 17.19 39.02 -0.06
C THR A 116 16.95 40.49 0.32
N ARG A 117 17.01 41.40 -0.66
CA ARG A 117 16.83 42.84 -0.45
C ARG A 117 15.42 43.21 0.03
N GLU A 118 14.40 42.52 -0.47
CA GLU A 118 13.01 42.71 -0.04
C GLU A 118 12.81 42.26 1.41
N ILE A 119 13.41 41.12 1.79
CA ILE A 119 13.37 40.60 3.17
C ILE A 119 14.07 41.58 4.12
N GLY A 120 15.24 42.10 3.72
CA GLY A 120 15.99 43.12 4.47
C GLY A 120 15.16 44.39 4.70
N LEU A 121 14.47 44.87 3.67
CA LEU A 121 13.57 46.02 3.77
C LEU A 121 12.44 45.77 4.77
N ARG A 122 11.77 44.61 4.71
CA ARG A 122 10.71 44.26 5.66
C ARG A 122 11.19 44.26 7.11
N MET A 123 12.37 43.70 7.36
CA MET A 123 12.96 43.68 8.70
C MET A 123 13.37 45.07 9.17
N ALA A 124 13.88 45.94 8.28
CA ALA A 124 14.23 47.32 8.61
C ALA A 124 13.00 48.17 8.99
N VAL A 125 11.82 47.88 8.43
CA VAL A 125 10.55 48.54 8.79
C VAL A 125 9.89 47.89 10.02
N GLY A 126 10.49 46.84 10.60
CA GLY A 126 10.11 46.27 11.89
C GLY A 126 9.47 44.88 11.86
N ALA A 127 9.49 44.17 10.73
CA ALA A 127 9.05 42.77 10.68
C ALA A 127 9.94 41.89 11.58
N ARG A 128 9.33 41.00 12.37
CA ARG A 128 10.08 40.08 13.23
C ARG A 128 10.58 38.91 12.40
N ALA A 129 11.68 38.30 12.83
CA ALA A 129 12.21 37.06 12.23
C ALA A 129 11.14 35.96 12.13
N ARG A 130 10.23 35.87 13.11
CA ARG A 130 9.12 34.92 13.10
C ARG A 130 8.14 35.17 11.94
N ASP A 131 7.89 36.42 11.58
CA ASP A 131 6.95 36.78 10.51
C ASP A 131 7.51 36.28 9.17
N ILE A 132 8.80 36.54 8.92
CA ILE A 132 9.53 36.06 7.74
C ILE A 132 9.55 34.52 7.69
N LEU A 133 9.84 33.87 8.82
CA LEU A 133 9.82 32.41 8.92
C LEU A 133 8.44 31.86 8.55
N THR A 134 7.37 32.41 9.12
CA THR A 134 6.01 31.94 8.85
C THR A 134 5.59 32.18 7.40
N GLN A 135 5.99 33.29 6.80
CA GLN A 135 5.68 33.59 5.40
C GLN A 135 6.26 32.53 4.46
N PHE A 136 7.56 32.28 4.55
CA PHE A 136 8.22 31.30 3.68
C PHE A 136 7.79 29.87 3.99
N LEU A 137 7.49 29.54 5.25
CA LEU A 137 6.97 28.23 5.60
C LEU A 137 5.57 28.02 5.02
N VAL A 138 4.70 29.03 5.06
CA VAL A 138 3.37 28.98 4.42
C VAL A 138 3.50 28.87 2.91
N GLU A 139 4.45 29.55 2.27
CA GLU A 139 4.71 29.41 0.82
C GLU A 139 5.11 27.96 0.47
N ALA A 140 6.04 27.37 1.21
CA ALA A 140 6.46 25.98 1.02
C ALA A 140 5.33 24.97 1.26
N VAL A 141 4.57 25.15 2.35
CA VAL A 141 3.42 24.28 2.66
C VAL A 141 2.35 24.41 1.59
N THR A 142 2.01 25.62 1.15
CA THR A 142 1.00 25.83 0.11
C THR A 142 1.40 25.17 -1.21
N LEU A 143 2.67 25.31 -1.62
CA LEU A 143 3.19 24.61 -2.80
C LEU A 143 3.09 23.08 -2.65
N SER A 144 3.47 22.55 -1.48
CA SER A 144 3.36 21.12 -1.21
C SER A 144 1.91 20.63 -1.25
N LEU A 145 0.97 21.36 -0.64
CA LEU A 145 -0.45 21.01 -0.61
C LEU A 145 -1.07 21.04 -2.01
N ILE A 146 -0.77 22.06 -2.81
CA ILE A 146 -1.23 22.12 -4.21
C ILE A 146 -0.68 20.92 -4.99
N GLY A 147 0.62 20.63 -4.87
CA GLY A 147 1.23 19.44 -5.47
C GLY A 147 0.59 18.15 -4.99
N GLY A 148 0.26 18.05 -3.70
CA GLY A 148 -0.44 16.93 -3.09
C GLY A 148 -1.86 16.73 -3.65
N VAL A 149 -2.65 17.80 -3.79
CA VAL A 149 -3.98 17.75 -4.42
C VAL A 149 -3.86 17.28 -5.87
N ILE A 150 -2.94 17.87 -6.64
CA ILE A 150 -2.71 17.48 -8.04
C ILE A 150 -2.28 16.01 -8.11
N GLY A 151 -1.38 15.58 -7.24
CA GLY A 151 -0.93 14.19 -7.16
C GLY A 151 -2.07 13.22 -6.82
N ILE A 152 -2.97 13.59 -5.90
CA ILE A 152 -4.16 12.80 -5.57
C ILE A 152 -5.09 12.71 -6.77
N LEU A 153 -5.36 13.82 -7.46
CA LEU A 153 -6.21 13.84 -8.66
C LEU A 153 -5.63 12.96 -9.78
N LEU A 154 -4.32 13.05 -10.01
CA LEU A 154 -3.63 12.21 -10.99
C LEU A 154 -3.61 10.73 -10.56
N GLY A 155 -3.41 10.44 -9.27
CA GLY A 155 -3.43 9.08 -8.74
C GLY A 155 -4.81 8.43 -8.83
N VAL A 156 -5.87 9.14 -8.42
CA VAL A 156 -7.26 8.69 -8.53
C VAL A 156 -7.67 8.54 -9.99
N GLY A 157 -7.37 9.55 -10.83
CA GLY A 157 -7.68 9.53 -12.26
C GLY A 157 -6.95 8.39 -12.98
N GLY A 158 -5.66 8.22 -12.72
CA GLY A 158 -4.84 7.13 -13.26
C GLY A 158 -5.31 5.75 -12.81
N SER A 159 -5.66 5.59 -11.53
CA SER A 159 -6.23 4.35 -11.00
C SER A 159 -7.54 3.98 -11.71
N ASN A 160 -8.44 4.94 -11.90
CA ASN A 160 -9.70 4.70 -12.61
C ASN A 160 -9.46 4.37 -14.09
N ALA A 161 -8.53 5.04 -14.76
CA ALA A 161 -8.17 4.76 -16.15
C ALA A 161 -7.61 3.34 -16.31
N ILE A 162 -6.70 2.92 -15.44
CA ILE A 162 -6.16 1.56 -15.43
C ILE A 162 -7.25 0.53 -15.13
N SER A 163 -8.14 0.83 -14.18
CA SER A 163 -9.26 -0.06 -13.84
C SER A 163 -10.17 -0.30 -15.04
N ALA A 164 -10.44 0.74 -15.84
CA ALA A 164 -11.26 0.64 -17.05
C ALA A 164 -10.55 -0.08 -18.21
N LEU A 165 -9.24 0.15 -18.40
CA LEU A 165 -8.49 -0.40 -19.54
C LEU A 165 -8.01 -1.84 -19.32
N ALA A 166 -7.68 -2.21 -18.09
CA ALA A 166 -7.10 -3.50 -17.75
C ALA A 166 -8.09 -4.45 -17.03
N GLU A 167 -9.34 -4.01 -16.82
CA GLU A 167 -10.36 -4.73 -16.03
C GLU A 167 -9.90 -5.10 -14.61
N TRP A 168 -8.95 -4.32 -14.07
CA TRP A 168 -8.42 -4.54 -12.73
C TRP A 168 -9.33 -3.92 -11.69
N ARG A 169 -9.63 -4.68 -10.63
CA ARG A 169 -10.38 -4.19 -9.49
C ARG A 169 -9.47 -3.36 -8.58
N THR A 170 -9.39 -2.06 -8.86
CA THR A 170 -8.65 -1.11 -8.02
C THR A 170 -9.50 -0.68 -6.83
N VAL A 171 -8.92 -0.68 -5.63
CA VAL A 171 -9.60 -0.25 -4.40
C VAL A 171 -8.92 1.02 -3.90
N LEU A 172 -9.64 2.13 -3.93
CA LEU A 172 -9.17 3.40 -3.39
C LEU A 172 -9.60 3.51 -1.92
N ALA A 173 -8.64 3.40 -1.01
CA ALA A 173 -8.88 3.58 0.42
C ALA A 173 -8.86 5.07 0.79
N PRO A 174 -9.96 5.65 1.33
CA PRO A 174 -9.98 7.06 1.73
C PRO A 174 -8.91 7.40 2.78
N SER A 175 -8.59 6.46 3.67
CA SER A 175 -7.52 6.60 4.66
C SER A 175 -6.14 6.80 4.02
N ALA A 176 -5.85 6.12 2.91
CA ALA A 176 -4.59 6.27 2.19
C ALA A 176 -4.47 7.65 1.53
N ILE A 177 -5.59 8.20 1.01
CA ILE A 177 -5.62 9.54 0.42
C ILE A 177 -5.35 10.61 1.48
N VAL A 178 -6.02 10.52 2.64
CA VAL A 178 -5.81 11.45 3.77
C VAL A 178 -4.37 11.35 4.28
N LEU A 179 -3.84 10.13 4.40
CA LEU A 179 -2.46 9.90 4.81
C LEU A 179 -1.47 10.54 3.81
N ALA A 180 -1.67 10.34 2.50
CA ALA A 180 -0.82 10.92 1.46
C ALA A 180 -0.85 12.46 1.48
N PHE A 181 -2.04 13.05 1.67
CA PHE A 181 -2.20 14.50 1.79
C PHE A 181 -1.47 15.05 3.03
N GLY A 182 -1.64 14.40 4.19
CA GLY A 182 -0.93 14.77 5.42
C GLY A 182 0.59 14.64 5.27
N PHE A 183 1.05 13.61 4.58
CA PHE A 183 2.48 13.38 4.32
C PHE A 183 3.07 14.45 3.39
N SER A 184 2.32 14.89 2.37
CA SER A 184 2.71 16.01 1.51
C SER A 184 2.92 17.31 2.30
N ALA A 185 2.01 17.63 3.22
CA ALA A 185 2.15 18.77 4.11
C ALA A 185 3.38 18.65 5.01
N ALA A 186 3.63 17.46 5.59
CA ALA A 186 4.78 17.21 6.45
C ALA A 186 6.12 17.43 5.71
N ILE A 187 6.21 17.01 4.45
CA ILE A 187 7.39 17.25 3.59
C ILE A 187 7.58 18.73 3.30
N GLY A 188 6.50 19.45 2.99
CA GLY A 188 6.55 20.91 2.78
C GLY A 188 7.08 21.65 4.02
N ILE A 189 6.62 21.25 5.21
CA ILE A 189 7.13 21.80 6.48
C ILE A 189 8.62 21.44 6.65
N PHE A 190 8.98 20.17 6.51
CA PHE A 190 10.33 19.69 6.79
C PHE A 190 11.38 20.34 5.89
N PHE A 191 11.16 20.30 4.56
CA PHE A 191 12.10 20.84 3.58
C PHE A 191 12.00 22.36 3.41
N GLY A 192 10.84 22.97 3.72
CA GLY A 192 10.67 24.43 3.74
C GLY A 192 11.24 25.11 4.97
N PHE A 193 11.38 24.39 6.09
CA PHE A 193 11.82 24.97 7.36
C PHE A 193 13.25 25.52 7.30
N TYR A 194 14.20 24.78 6.72
CA TYR A 194 15.59 25.22 6.62
C TYR A 194 15.76 26.56 5.84
N PRO A 195 15.26 26.70 4.60
CA PRO A 195 15.36 27.96 3.87
C PRO A 195 14.58 29.09 4.55
N ALA A 196 13.38 28.83 5.08
CA ALA A 196 12.61 29.83 5.80
C ALA A 196 13.36 30.35 7.05
N ARG A 197 14.04 29.44 7.76
CA ARG A 197 14.90 29.80 8.90
C ARG A 197 16.12 30.60 8.47
N LYS A 198 16.72 30.26 7.33
CA LYS A 198 17.83 31.03 6.75
C LYS A 198 17.38 32.46 6.42
N ALA A 199 16.23 32.62 5.76
CA ALA A 199 15.64 33.92 5.44
C ALA A 199 15.37 34.78 6.69
N SER A 200 14.79 34.17 7.73
CA SER A 200 14.46 34.87 8.99
C SER A 200 15.66 35.39 9.79
N ARG A 201 16.87 34.93 9.45
CA ARG A 201 18.11 35.24 10.17
C ARG A 201 19.07 36.13 9.37
N LEU A 202 18.62 36.66 8.24
CA LEU A 202 19.40 37.63 7.47
C LEU A 202 19.58 38.92 8.29
N ASP A 203 20.77 39.51 8.23
CA ASP A 203 21.01 40.83 8.80
C ASP A 203 20.39 41.89 7.86
N PRO A 204 19.48 42.77 8.34
CA PRO A 204 18.88 43.82 7.52
C PRO A 204 19.91 44.72 6.82
N ILE A 205 21.05 44.99 7.46
CA ILE A 205 22.09 45.88 6.92
C ILE A 205 22.83 45.18 5.77
N GLU A 206 23.20 43.91 5.94
CA GLU A 206 23.82 43.12 4.88
C GLU A 206 22.87 42.89 3.71
N ALA A 207 21.59 42.59 4.00
CA ALA A 207 20.57 42.36 2.99
C ALA A 207 20.29 43.60 2.11
N LEU A 208 20.46 44.81 2.65
CA LEU A 208 20.30 46.06 1.89
C LEU A 208 21.55 46.46 1.08
N ARG A 209 22.74 45.94 1.45
CA ARG A 209 24.00 46.12 0.69
C ARG A 209 24.19 45.07 -0.41
N TYR A 210 23.32 44.06 -0.47
CA TYR A 210 23.33 43.05 -1.50
C TYR A 210 22.89 43.68 -2.85
N GLU A 211 23.75 43.62 -3.86
CA GLU A 211 23.44 43.95 -5.27
C GLU A 211 22.73 42.78 -5.96
#